data_AF-A0A942GUC8-F1
#
_entry.id   AF-A0A942GUC8-F1
#
_cell.length_a   1.000
_cell.length_b   1.000
_cell.length_c   1.000
_cell.angle_alpha   90.00
_cell.angle_beta   90.00
_cell.angle_gamma   90.00
#
_symmetry.space_group_name_H-M   'P 1'
#
loop_
_entity.id
_entity.type
_entity.pdbx_description
1 polymer ?
#
loop_
_entity_poly.entity_id
_entity_poly.type
_entity_poly.pdbx_seq_one_letter_code
_entity_poly.pdbx_strand_id
1 'polypeptide(L)'
;MIDALTALFVLCIAAVALFAALPVVQKTGSLSGDQAKATYIATKYIEQLQTLKTSDLTKTNLATLNLIDSGQTSLPYSFKNIPLDDGSYYSPAKMLKGATATLNLTSIDANSVRCDVTISWKSATNHQETLTTGTIIGGYK
;
A
#
# COMPACT_ATOMS: atom_id res chain seq x y z
N MET A 1 29.38 46.78 -16.50
CA MET A 1 27.93 46.90 -16.23
C MET A 1 27.10 45.90 -17.05
N ILE A 2 27.38 45.70 -18.34
CA ILE A 2 26.59 44.77 -19.18
C ILE A 2 26.70 43.31 -18.72
N ASP A 3 27.88 42.88 -18.26
CA ASP A 3 28.09 41.54 -17.67
C ASP A 3 27.29 41.29 -16.39
N ALA A 4 27.10 42.32 -15.57
CA ALA A 4 26.30 42.21 -14.36
C ALA A 4 24.81 42.08 -14.71
N LEU A 5 24.36 42.77 -15.76
CA LEU A 5 22.99 42.69 -16.26
C LEU A 5 22.68 41.32 -16.91
N THR A 6 23.61 40.77 -17.69
CA THR A 6 23.45 39.42 -18.28
C THR A 6 23.50 38.33 -17.22
N ALA A 7 24.41 38.44 -16.24
CA ALA A 7 24.47 37.51 -15.10
C ALA A 7 23.17 37.53 -14.28
N LEU A 8 22.62 38.71 -14.00
CA LEU A 8 21.34 38.86 -13.30
C LEU A 8 20.19 38.26 -14.10
N PHE A 9 20.16 38.47 -15.42
CA PHE A 9 19.14 37.90 -16.29
C PHE A 9 19.16 36.37 -16.30
N VAL A 10 20.35 35.76 -16.41
CA VAL A 10 20.51 34.30 -16.35
C VAL A 10 20.13 33.75 -14.97
N LEU A 11 20.48 34.45 -13.88
CA LEU A 11 20.09 34.08 -12.52
C LEU A 11 18.56 34.09 -12.34
N CYS A 12 17.87 35.11 -12.88
CA CYS A 12 16.41 35.20 -12.83
C CYS A 12 15.75 34.03 -13.60
N ILE A 13 16.25 33.67 -14.78
CA ILE A 13 15.73 32.52 -15.55
C ILE A 13 15.95 31.21 -14.79
N ALA A 14 17.13 31.02 -14.20
CA ALA A 14 17.44 29.84 -13.39
C ALA A 14 16.53 29.73 -12.16
N ALA A 15 16.26 30.86 -11.48
CA ALA A 15 15.34 30.90 -10.35
C ALA A 15 13.91 30.51 -10.76
N VAL A 16 13.40 31.05 -11.88
CA VAL A 16 12.05 30.69 -12.39
C VAL A 16 11.97 29.21 -12.73
N ALA A 17 13.00 28.64 -13.37
CA ALA A 17 13.05 27.22 -13.67
C ALA A 17 13.03 26.35 -12.40
N LEU A 18 13.76 26.76 -11.36
CA LEU A 18 13.75 26.04 -10.08
C LEU A 18 12.39 26.12 -9.38
N PHE A 19 11.78 27.31 -9.32
CA PHE A 19 10.45 27.48 -8.72
C PHE A 19 9.36 26.68 -9.46
N ALA A 20 9.47 26.54 -10.78
CA ALA A 20 8.58 25.69 -11.56
C ALA A 20 8.74 24.18 -11.24
N ALA A 21 9.94 23.74 -10.82
CA ALA A 21 10.22 22.35 -10.48
C ALA A 21 9.78 21.95 -9.06
N LEU A 22 9.76 22.89 -8.09
CA LEU A 22 9.34 22.64 -6.71
C LEU A 22 7.99 21.90 -6.55
N PRO A 23 6.89 22.30 -7.24
CA PRO A 23 5.62 21.59 -7.09
C PRO A 23 5.69 20.14 -7.57
N VAL A 24 6.51 19.85 -8.59
CA VAL A 24 6.71 18.48 -9.09
C VAL A 24 7.47 17.64 -8.08
N VAL A 25 8.50 18.19 -7.45
CA VAL A 25 9.28 17.50 -6.40
C VAL A 25 8.41 17.18 -5.19
N GLN A 26 7.62 18.14 -4.71
CA GLN A 26 6.71 17.93 -3.58
C GLN A 26 5.65 16.87 -3.87
N LYS A 27 5.07 16.92 -5.07
CA LYS A 27 4.11 15.92 -5.55
C LYS A 27 4.72 14.52 -5.61
N THR A 28 5.93 14.40 -6.17
CA THR A 28 6.66 13.13 -6.25
C THR A 28 7.00 12.58 -4.87
N GLY A 29 7.36 13.45 -3.91
CA GLY A 29 7.58 13.08 -2.53
C GLY A 29 6.33 12.46 -1.86
N SER A 30 5.16 13.05 -2.07
CA SER A 30 3.90 12.50 -1.55
C SER A 30 3.54 11.14 -2.15
N LEU A 31 3.74 10.97 -3.47
CA LEU A 31 3.51 9.71 -4.17
C LEU A 31 4.42 8.59 -3.63
N SER A 32 5.71 8.88 -3.49
CA SER A 32 6.68 7.94 -2.94
C SER A 32 6.37 7.58 -1.48
N GLY A 33 5.91 8.56 -0.69
CA GLY A 33 5.51 8.32 0.70
C GLY A 33 4.28 7.42 0.83
N ASP A 34 3.27 7.64 0.00
CA ASP A 34 2.05 6.83 0.01
C ASP A 34 2.31 5.41 -0.51
N GLN A 35 3.16 5.26 -1.53
CA GLN A 35 3.61 3.94 -1.99
C GLN A 35 4.40 3.19 -0.91
N ALA A 36 5.28 3.87 -0.17
CA ALA A 36 6.01 3.25 0.94
C ALA A 36 5.08 2.75 2.05
N LYS A 37 4.04 3.53 2.39
CA LYS A 37 3.00 3.11 3.34
C LYS A 37 2.21 1.91 2.83
N ALA A 38 1.80 1.92 1.55
CA ALA A 38 1.09 0.80 0.95
C ALA A 38 1.93 -0.50 1.01
N THR A 39 3.21 -0.42 0.65
CA THR A 39 4.14 -1.55 0.75
C THR A 39 4.29 -2.02 2.19
N TYR A 40 4.46 -1.11 3.15
CA TYR A 40 4.57 -1.46 4.57
C TYR A 40 3.33 -2.23 5.07
N ILE A 41 2.13 -1.73 4.77
CA ILE A 41 0.85 -2.38 5.12
C ILE A 41 0.79 -3.78 4.50
N ALA A 42 1.12 -3.89 3.22
CA ALA A 42 1.04 -5.15 2.49
C ALA A 42 2.02 -6.19 3.04
N THR A 43 3.27 -5.78 3.33
CA THR A 43 4.29 -6.63 3.91
C THR A 43 3.90 -7.08 5.32
N LYS A 44 3.43 -6.17 6.18
CA LYS A 44 2.99 -6.53 7.54
C LYS A 44 1.81 -7.49 7.54
N TYR A 45 0.85 -7.28 6.64
CA TYR A 45 -0.28 -8.18 6.49
C TYR A 45 0.16 -9.56 5.97
N ILE A 46 1.09 -9.60 5.01
CA ILE A 46 1.71 -10.85 4.54
C ILE A 46 2.45 -11.57 5.69
N GLU A 47 3.24 -10.85 6.50
CA GLU A 47 3.94 -11.42 7.65
C GLU A 47 2.94 -12.07 8.63
N GLN A 48 1.83 -11.39 8.95
CA GLN A 48 0.77 -11.96 9.77
C GLN A 48 0.15 -13.21 9.14
N LEU A 49 -0.14 -13.19 7.84
CA LEU A 49 -0.66 -14.36 7.13
C LEU A 49 0.35 -15.52 7.16
N GLN A 50 1.65 -15.26 7.00
CA GLN A 50 2.71 -16.28 7.04
C GLN A 50 2.86 -16.97 8.40
N THR A 51 2.42 -16.34 9.49
CA THR A 51 2.39 -17.01 10.81
C THR A 51 1.29 -18.05 10.94
N LEU A 52 0.31 -18.05 10.03
CA LEU A 52 -0.82 -18.97 10.06
C LEU A 52 -0.53 -20.27 9.33
N LYS A 53 -1.15 -21.34 9.81
CA LYS A 53 -1.17 -22.62 9.09
C LYS A 53 -2.15 -22.53 7.92
N THR A 54 -1.93 -23.34 6.89
CA THR A 54 -2.84 -23.38 5.72
C THR A 54 -4.26 -23.81 6.08
N SER A 55 -4.44 -24.61 7.15
CA SER A 55 -5.75 -24.96 7.72
C SER A 55 -6.49 -23.78 8.36
N ASP A 56 -5.77 -22.74 8.76
CA ASP A 56 -6.33 -21.55 9.41
C ASP A 56 -6.69 -20.43 8.42
N LEU A 57 -6.37 -20.60 7.13
CA LEU A 57 -6.75 -19.69 6.04
C LEU A 57 -8.21 -19.88 5.62
N THR A 58 -9.11 -20.04 6.59
CA THR A 58 -10.56 -20.11 6.37
C THR A 58 -11.21 -18.78 6.74
N LYS A 59 -12.34 -18.46 6.11
CA LYS A 59 -13.14 -17.26 6.42
C LYS A 59 -13.35 -17.06 7.93
N THR A 60 -13.70 -18.14 8.64
CA THR A 60 -14.07 -18.09 10.06
C THR A 60 -12.85 -17.73 10.92
N ASN A 61 -11.71 -18.36 10.65
CA ASN A 61 -10.49 -18.12 11.42
C ASN A 61 -9.90 -16.74 11.09
N LEU A 62 -9.91 -16.33 9.83
CA LEU A 62 -9.46 -14.99 9.42
C LEU A 62 -10.31 -13.88 10.04
N ALA A 63 -11.64 -14.05 10.13
CA ALA A 63 -12.51 -13.08 10.80
C ALA A 63 -12.30 -13.08 12.32
N THR A 64 -12.05 -14.24 12.93
CA THR A 64 -11.79 -14.38 14.39
C THR A 64 -10.46 -13.75 14.79
N LEU A 65 -9.44 -13.90 13.94
CA LEU A 65 -8.11 -13.29 14.12
C LEU A 65 -8.07 -11.81 13.75
N ASN A 66 -9.23 -11.20 13.41
CA ASN A 66 -9.34 -9.83 12.91
C ASN A 66 -8.45 -9.55 11.69
N LEU A 67 -8.24 -10.52 10.80
CA LEU A 67 -7.46 -10.35 9.56
C LEU A 67 -8.33 -10.02 8.35
N ILE A 68 -9.65 -10.21 8.42
CA ILE A 68 -10.63 -9.71 7.44
C ILE A 68 -11.81 -9.00 8.13
N ASP A 69 -12.45 -8.06 7.44
CA ASP A 69 -13.68 -7.44 7.96
C ASP A 69 -14.80 -8.51 8.08
N SER A 70 -15.62 -8.43 9.14
CA SER A 70 -16.66 -9.42 9.41
C SER A 70 -17.81 -9.38 8.39
N GLY A 71 -18.50 -10.52 8.21
CA GLY A 71 -19.70 -10.61 7.38
C GLY A 71 -19.48 -10.91 5.88
N GLN A 72 -18.24 -11.15 5.45
CA GLN A 72 -17.94 -11.47 4.05
C GLN A 72 -18.25 -12.94 3.72
N THR A 73 -18.71 -13.19 2.49
CA THR A 73 -19.16 -14.52 2.03
C THR A 73 -18.39 -15.04 0.81
N SER A 74 -17.69 -14.17 0.09
CA SER A 74 -16.94 -14.52 -1.12
C SER A 74 -15.60 -13.77 -1.18
N LEU A 75 -14.64 -14.37 -1.89
CA LEU A 75 -13.40 -13.71 -2.28
C LEU A 75 -13.67 -12.62 -3.33
N PRO A 76 -12.84 -11.56 -3.39
CA PRO A 76 -11.75 -11.25 -2.47
C PRO A 76 -12.24 -10.62 -1.16
N TYR A 77 -11.59 -10.96 -0.03
CA TYR A 77 -11.96 -10.47 1.30
C TYR A 77 -11.43 -9.06 1.55
N SER A 78 -12.23 -8.12 2.04
CA SER A 78 -11.76 -6.78 2.44
C SER A 78 -11.21 -6.77 3.87
N PHE A 79 -10.15 -5.99 4.12
CA PHE A 79 -9.57 -5.75 5.45
C PHE A 79 -9.32 -4.26 5.72
N LYS A 80 -10.34 -3.44 5.47
CA LYS A 80 -10.20 -1.97 5.41
C LYS A 80 -9.92 -1.32 6.77
N ASN A 81 -10.50 -1.85 7.84
CA ASN A 81 -10.50 -1.22 9.16
C ASN A 81 -9.68 -1.96 10.22
N ILE A 82 -8.95 -2.99 9.79
CA ILE A 82 -8.23 -3.86 10.71
C ILE A 82 -6.97 -3.17 11.23
N PRO A 83 -6.76 -3.13 12.56
CA PRO A 83 -5.50 -2.72 13.13
C PRO A 83 -4.44 -3.80 12.89
N LEU A 84 -3.41 -3.48 12.12
CA LEU A 84 -2.30 -4.39 11.84
C LEU A 84 -1.20 -4.36 12.92
N ASP A 85 -1.37 -3.56 13.98
CA ASP A 85 -0.45 -3.45 15.11
C ASP A 85 -1.22 -3.12 16.40
N ASP A 86 -0.73 -3.62 17.54
CA ASP A 86 -1.39 -3.58 18.86
C ASP A 86 -1.34 -2.17 19.48
N GLY A 87 -0.47 -1.29 18.96
CA GLY A 87 -0.24 0.05 19.50
C GLY A 87 -0.74 1.20 18.64
N SER A 88 -1.18 0.98 17.39
CA SER A 88 -1.46 2.09 16.49
C SER A 88 -2.45 1.75 15.39
N TYR A 89 -3.27 2.76 15.10
CA TYR A 89 -4.35 2.82 14.13
C TYR A 89 -3.93 2.62 12.64
N TYR A 90 -3.03 1.69 12.36
CA TYR A 90 -2.54 1.27 11.03
C TYR A 90 -3.59 0.40 10.32
N SER A 91 -4.77 0.96 10.09
CA SER A 91 -5.70 0.39 9.12
C SER A 91 -5.46 1.03 7.75
N PRO A 92 -5.60 0.27 6.65
CA PRO A 92 -5.44 0.81 5.30
C PRO A 92 -6.21 2.12 5.09
N ALA A 93 -7.45 2.19 5.59
CA ALA A 93 -8.29 3.38 5.49
C ALA A 93 -7.79 4.61 6.26
N LYS A 94 -6.99 4.43 7.32
CA LYS A 94 -6.44 5.52 8.13
C LYS A 94 -5.10 6.03 7.62
N MET A 95 -4.30 5.14 7.03
CA MET A 95 -2.97 5.49 6.52
C MET A 95 -2.99 6.10 5.13
N LEU A 96 -3.97 5.71 4.30
CA LEU A 96 -4.06 6.07 2.90
C LEU A 96 -5.47 6.60 2.59
N LYS A 97 -5.53 7.74 1.92
CA LYS A 97 -6.80 8.41 1.62
C LYS A 97 -7.64 7.57 0.67
N GLY A 98 -8.83 7.17 1.14
CA GLY A 98 -9.76 6.39 0.35
C GLY A 98 -9.27 4.99 0.01
N ALA A 99 -8.37 4.43 0.81
CA ALA A 99 -7.80 3.12 0.51
C ALA A 99 -8.81 1.97 0.70
N THR A 100 -8.70 1.01 -0.20
CA THR A 100 -9.33 -0.30 -0.14
C THR A 100 -8.23 -1.36 -0.10
N ALA A 101 -8.41 -2.37 0.73
CA ALA A 101 -7.45 -3.45 0.88
C ALA A 101 -8.19 -4.77 0.81
N THR A 102 -7.76 -5.65 -0.09
CA THR A 102 -8.43 -6.90 -0.41
C THR A 102 -7.45 -8.06 -0.44
N LEU A 103 -7.86 -9.20 0.10
CA LEU A 103 -7.13 -10.47 0.14
C LEU A 103 -7.84 -11.47 -0.77
N ASN A 104 -7.10 -12.02 -1.72
CA ASN A 104 -7.53 -13.15 -2.53
C ASN A 104 -6.78 -14.41 -2.08
N LEU A 105 -7.49 -15.52 -1.93
CA LEU A 105 -6.93 -16.81 -1.54
C LEU A 105 -7.16 -17.80 -2.67
N THR A 106 -6.10 -18.37 -3.20
CA THR A 106 -6.17 -19.39 -4.25
C THR A 106 -5.47 -20.65 -3.74
N SER A 107 -6.21 -21.75 -3.62
CA SER A 107 -5.60 -23.03 -3.26
C SER A 107 -4.71 -23.51 -4.42
N ILE A 108 -3.51 -23.93 -4.09
CA ILE A 108 -2.52 -24.55 -4.98
C ILE A 108 -2.34 -26.02 -4.55
N ASP A 109 -1.79 -26.84 -5.44
CA ASP A 109 -1.42 -28.23 -5.15
C ASP A 109 -0.57 -28.38 -3.88
N ALA A 110 -0.62 -29.59 -3.29
CA ALA A 110 0.13 -29.98 -2.10
C ALA A 110 -0.21 -29.21 -0.79
N ASN A 111 -1.49 -28.89 -0.56
CA ASN A 111 -1.97 -28.13 0.62
C ASN A 111 -1.33 -26.74 0.75
N SER A 112 -0.98 -26.12 -0.38
CA SER A 112 -0.44 -24.77 -0.43
C SER A 112 -1.55 -23.78 -0.76
N VAL A 113 -1.48 -22.56 -0.24
CA VAL A 113 -2.44 -21.50 -0.53
C VAL A 113 -1.68 -20.25 -0.94
N ARG A 114 -1.98 -19.74 -2.13
CA ARG A 114 -1.51 -18.43 -2.59
C ARG A 114 -2.43 -17.35 -2.04
N CYS A 115 -1.83 -16.41 -1.33
CA CYS A 115 -2.47 -15.24 -0.79
C CYS A 115 -2.02 -14.04 -1.60
N ASP A 116 -2.92 -13.44 -2.39
CA ASP A 116 -2.65 -12.19 -3.10
C ASP A 116 -3.34 -11.04 -2.36
N VAL A 117 -2.54 -10.10 -1.88
CA VAL A 117 -2.95 -8.91 -1.16
C VAL A 117 -2.90 -7.73 -2.11
N THR A 118 -4.05 -7.09 -2.33
CA THR A 118 -4.19 -5.91 -3.19
C THR A 118 -4.61 -4.71 -2.35
N ILE A 119 -3.82 -3.64 -2.40
CA ILE A 119 -4.10 -2.36 -1.76
C ILE A 119 -4.28 -1.33 -2.85
N SER A 120 -5.40 -0.64 -2.84
CA SER A 120 -5.69 0.44 -3.78
C SER A 120 -5.94 1.72 -3.01
N TRP A 121 -5.38 2.85 -3.44
CA TRP A 121 -5.54 4.15 -2.78
C TRP A 121 -5.67 5.29 -3.79
N LYS A 122 -6.18 6.43 -3.33
CA LYS A 122 -6.16 7.66 -4.13
C LYS A 122 -4.88 8.43 -3.85
N SER A 123 -4.09 8.65 -4.89
CA SER A 123 -2.90 9.49 -4.81
C SER A 123 -3.24 10.97 -4.66
N ALA A 124 -2.23 11.81 -4.41
CA ALA A 124 -2.38 13.26 -4.34
C ALA A 124 -2.99 13.89 -5.62
N THR A 125 -2.92 13.20 -6.77
CA THR A 125 -3.55 13.62 -8.03
C THR A 125 -4.98 13.14 -8.22
N ASN A 126 -5.58 12.50 -7.20
CA ASN A 126 -6.83 11.76 -7.31
C ASN A 126 -6.79 10.60 -8.32
N HIS A 127 -5.60 10.16 -8.75
CA HIS A 127 -5.48 8.93 -9.53
C HIS A 127 -5.59 7.73 -8.59
N GLN A 128 -6.23 6.68 -9.09
CA GLN A 128 -6.30 5.42 -8.37
C GLN A 128 -4.99 4.66 -8.59
N GLU A 129 -4.23 4.46 -7.53
CA GLU A 129 -3.02 3.64 -7.52
C GLU A 129 -3.36 2.30 -6.89
N THR A 130 -2.71 1.23 -7.37
CA THR A 130 -2.90 -0.13 -6.88
C THR A 130 -1.56 -0.83 -6.74
N LEU A 131 -1.36 -1.47 -5.59
CA LEU A 131 -0.24 -2.35 -5.28
C LEU A 131 -0.80 -3.75 -5.02
N THR A 132 -0.32 -4.73 -5.77
CA THR A 132 -0.60 -6.14 -5.51
C THR A 132 0.70 -6.84 -5.13
N THR A 133 0.68 -7.52 -3.99
CA THR A 133 1.78 -8.38 -3.53
C THR A 133 1.20 -9.71 -3.08
N GLY A 134 1.96 -10.78 -3.20
CA GLY A 134 1.46 -12.11 -2.87
C GLY A 134 2.50 -12.97 -2.22
N THR A 135 2.03 -13.96 -1.47
CA THR A 135 2.87 -14.98 -0.86
C THR A 135 2.21 -16.36 -1.02
N ILE A 136 3.00 -17.41 -0.91
CA ILE A 136 2.51 -18.79 -0.89
C ILE A 136 2.76 -19.32 0.52
N ILE A 137 1.71 -19.83 1.14
CA ILE A 137 1.75 -20.43 2.48
C ILE A 137 1.53 -21.92 2.31
N GLY A 138 2.41 -22.74 2.88
CA GLY A 138 2.42 -24.20 2.69
C GLY A 138 3.41 -24.65 1.63
N GLY A 139 3.52 -25.98 1.44
CA GLY A 139 4.41 -26.55 0.42
C GLY A 139 5.82 -26.91 0.88
N TYR A 140 6.04 -27.24 2.16
CA TYR A 140 7.16 -28.08 2.56
C TYR A 140 6.64 -29.38 3.16
N LYS A 141 6.66 -30.44 2.36
CA LYS A 141 6.78 -31.82 2.80
C LYS A 141 7.99 -32.41 2.11
#